data_AF-A0A0R2FIM0-F1
#
_entry.id   AF-A0A0R2FIM0-F1
#
_cell.length_a   1.000
_cell.length_b   1.000
_cell.length_c   1.000
_cell.angle_alpha   90.00
_cell.angle_beta   90.00
_cell.angle_gamma   90.00
#
_symmetry.space_group_name_H-M   'P 1'
#
loop_
_entity.id
_entity.type
_entity.pdbx_description
1 polymer ?
#
loop_
_entity_poly.entity_id
_entity_poly.type
_entity_poly.pdbx_seq_one_letter_code
_entity_poly.pdbx_strand_id
1 'polypeptide(L)' 'MDFGTQVRSARQNKRMTMAELSQVVANNYHIKINQGVISRIEHNYNVSNNQLFAVADYLNIDLNRTTAYFRSGFRFRSR' A
#
# COMPACT_ATOMS: atom_id res chain seq x y z
N MET A 1 -10.97 9.87 -0.95
CA MET A 1 -10.70 8.52 -0.40
C MET A 1 -9.20 8.36 -0.27
N ASP A 2 -8.69 8.10 0.92
CA ASP A 2 -7.24 7.94 1.17
C ASP A 2 -6.70 6.61 0.63
N PHE A 3 -5.38 6.46 0.61
CA PHE A 3 -4.69 5.28 0.08
C PHE A 3 -5.04 3.99 0.84
N GLY A 4 -5.00 4.03 2.18
CA GLY A 4 -5.27 2.88 3.03
C GLY A 4 -6.68 2.33 2.81
N THR A 5 -7.67 3.21 2.69
CA THR A 5 -9.05 2.84 2.35
C THR A 5 -9.14 2.20 0.95
N GLN A 6 -8.45 2.74 -0.04
CA GLN A 6 -8.41 2.14 -1.40
C GLN A 6 -7.79 0.74 -1.39
N VAL A 7 -6.69 0.54 -0.65
CA VAL A 7 -6.04 -0.76 -0.48
C VAL A 7 -6.99 -1.76 0.17
N ARG A 8 -7.66 -1.36 1.26
CA ARG A 8 -8.64 -2.21 1.95
C ARG A 8 -9.78 -2.63 1.02
N SER A 9 -10.38 -1.67 0.32
CA SER A 9 -11.48 -1.94 -0.62
C SER A 9 -11.04 -2.85 -1.77
N ALA A 10 -9.88 -2.58 -2.39
CA ALA A 10 -9.37 -3.40 -3.48
C ALA A 10 -9.05 -4.84 -3.03
N ARG A 11 -8.46 -5.01 -1.84
CA ARG A 11 -8.21 -6.33 -1.25
C ARG A 11 -9.52 -7.08 -1.00
N GLN A 12 -10.52 -6.43 -0.40
CA GLN A 12 -11.82 -7.03 -0.11
C GLN A 12 -12.59 -7.40 -1.40
N ASN A 13 -12.50 -6.58 -2.45
CA ASN A 13 -13.08 -6.88 -3.76
C ASN A 13 -12.45 -8.14 -4.40
N LYS A 14 -11.17 -8.40 -4.13
CA LYS A 14 -10.47 -9.64 -4.49
C LYS A 14 -10.69 -10.79 -3.51
N ARG A 15 -11.49 -10.60 -2.45
CA ARG A 15 -11.76 -11.57 -1.38
C ARG A 15 -10.51 -12.11 -0.69
N MET A 16 -9.45 -11.30 -0.59
CA MET A 16 -8.20 -11.72 0.04
C MET A 16 -8.17 -11.28 1.51
N THR A 17 -7.62 -12.12 2.38
CA THR A 17 -7.16 -11.73 3.72
C THR A 17 -5.89 -10.88 3.63
N MET A 18 -5.55 -10.19 4.72
CA MET A 18 -4.29 -9.44 4.77
C MET A 18 -3.06 -10.36 4.68
N ALA A 19 -3.16 -11.57 5.25
CA ALA A 19 -2.09 -12.57 5.20
C ALA A 19 -1.86 -13.04 3.76
N GLU A 20 -2.92 -13.39 3.04
CA GLU A 20 -2.84 -13.77 1.62
C GLU A 20 -2.29 -12.63 0.76
N LEU A 21 -2.75 -11.40 0.97
CA LEU A 21 -2.20 -10.24 0.24
C LEU A 21 -0.70 -10.09 0.50
N SER A 22 -0.27 -10.22 1.75
CA SER A 22 1.16 -10.13 2.08
C SER A 22 1.96 -11.25 1.42
N GLN A 23 1.45 -12.48 1.39
CA GLN A 23 2.15 -13.61 0.79
C GLN A 23 2.30 -13.45 -0.73
N VAL A 24 1.22 -13.04 -1.41
CA VAL A 24 1.25 -12.85 -2.87
C VAL A 24 2.17 -11.70 -3.26
N VAL A 25 2.12 -10.58 -2.53
CA VAL A 25 3.02 -9.44 -2.79
C VAL A 25 4.48 -9.81 -2.48
N ALA A 26 4.74 -10.53 -1.39
CA ALA A 26 6.08 -11.01 -1.07
C ALA A 26 6.65 -11.89 -2.20
N ASN A 27 5.83 -12.80 -2.74
CA ASN A 27 6.23 -13.73 -3.78
C ASN A 27 6.45 -13.04 -5.14
N ASN A 28 5.56 -12.11 -5.52
CA ASN A 28 5.61 -11.46 -6.84
C ASN A 28 6.71 -10.40 -6.96
N TYR A 29 6.99 -9.69 -5.86
CA TYR A 29 7.92 -8.55 -5.86
C TYR A 29 9.22 -8.85 -5.11
N HIS A 30 9.37 -10.07 -4.57
CA HIS A 30 10.55 -10.50 -3.80
C HIS A 30 10.91 -9.55 -2.65
N ILE A 31 9.90 -8.97 -1.98
CA ILE A 31 10.08 -8.05 -0.85
C ILE A 31 9.65 -8.66 0.48
N LYS A 32 10.26 -8.19 1.57
CA LYS A 32 9.82 -8.52 2.92
C LYS A 32 8.55 -7.74 3.26
N ILE A 33 7.42 -8.42 3.25
CA ILE A 33 6.13 -7.89 3.65
C ILE A 33 5.36 -8.97 4.43
N ASN A 34 4.65 -8.56 5.48
CA ASN A 34 3.83 -9.46 6.30
C ASN A 34 2.45 -8.84 6.55
N GLN A 35 1.56 -9.61 7.16
CA GLN A 35 0.20 -9.17 7.48
C GLN A 35 0.17 -7.84 8.25
N GLY A 36 1.10 -7.64 9.18
CA GLY A 36 1.20 -6.40 9.97
C GLY A 36 1.52 -5.17 9.12
N VAL A 37 2.35 -5.33 8.08
CA VAL A 37 2.62 -4.26 7.12
C VAL A 37 1.37 -3.92 6.30
N ILE A 38 0.61 -4.93 5.86
CA ILE A 38 -0.67 -4.69 5.16
C ILE A 38 -1.65 -3.93 6.06
N SER A 39 -1.78 -4.34 7.33
CA SER A 39 -2.60 -3.62 8.30
C SER A 39 -2.15 -2.16 8.47
N ARG A 40 -0.84 -1.92 8.55
CA ARG A 40 -0.30 -0.55 8.64
C ARG A 40 -0.66 0.30 7.42
N ILE A 41 -0.54 -0.27 6.23
CA ILE A 41 -0.91 0.39 4.97
C ILE A 41 -2.40 0.76 4.98
N GLU A 42 -3.28 -0.17 5.33
CA GLU A 42 -4.74 0.08 5.35
C GLU A 42 -5.17 1.14 6.36
N HIS A 43 -4.36 1.39 7.39
CA HIS A 43 -4.59 2.43 8.39
C HIS A 43 -3.75 3.69 8.14
N ASN A 44 -3.11 3.81 6.98
CA ASN A 44 -2.26 4.95 6.60
C ASN A 44 -1.09 5.21 7.56
N TYR A 45 -0.57 4.17 8.21
CA TYR A 45 0.67 4.26 8.98
C TYR A 45 1.90 4.25 8.08
N ASN A 46 3.00 4.77 8.60
CA ASN A 46 4.27 4.83 7.89
C ASN A 46 4.84 3.43 7.61
N VAL A 47 5.23 3.20 6.37
CA VAL A 47 5.84 1.96 5.86
C VAL A 47 6.85 2.34 4.77
N SER A 48 7.70 1.40 4.35
CA SER A 48 8.67 1.70 3.29
C SER A 48 7.96 1.94 1.95
N ASN A 49 8.51 2.86 1.15
CA ASN A 49 7.99 3.15 -0.18
C ASN A 49 7.90 1.89 -1.06
N ASN A 50 8.90 1.00 -1.00
CA ASN A 50 8.90 -0.25 -1.77
C ASN A 50 7.67 -1.12 -1.46
N GLN A 51 7.25 -1.18 -0.19
CA GLN A 51 6.05 -1.92 0.21
C GLN A 51 4.77 -1.24 -0.30
N LEU A 52 4.71 0.10 -0.28
CA LEU A 52 3.59 0.85 -0.82
C LEU A 52 3.43 0.64 -2.33
N PHE A 53 4.53 0.77 -3.08
CA PHE A 53 4.55 0.59 -4.52
C PHE A 53 4.15 -0.84 -4.93
N ALA A 54 4.71 -1.86 -4.27
CA ALA A 54 4.38 -3.26 -4.57
C ALA A 54 2.90 -3.61 -4.29
N VAL A 55 2.33 -3.10 -3.19
CA VAL A 55 0.91 -3.32 -2.88
C VAL A 55 0.01 -2.57 -3.85
N ALA A 56 0.35 -1.33 -4.20
CA ALA A 56 -0.41 -0.53 -5.14
C ALA A 56 -0.41 -1.16 -6.54
N ASP A 57 0.75 -1.59 -7.03
CA ASP A 57 0.89 -2.23 -8.33
C ASP A 57 0.08 -3.52 -8.41
N TYR A 58 0.20 -4.40 -7.41
CA TYR A 58 -0.59 -5.64 -7.34
C TYR A 58 -2.11 -5.40 -7.34
N LEU A 59 -2.56 -4.37 -6.62
CA LEU A 59 -3.96 -4.02 -6.51
C LEU A 59 -4.45 -3.10 -7.65
N ASN A 60 -3.59 -2.76 -8.61
CA ASN A 60 -3.85 -1.81 -9.69
C ASN A 60 -4.38 -0.45 -9.18
N ILE A 61 -3.78 0.05 -8.09
CA ILE A 61 -4.11 1.35 -7.49
C ILE A 61 -3.18 2.41 -8.09
N ASP A 62 -3.77 3.41 -8.73
CA ASP A 62 -3.04 4.54 -9.29
C ASP A 62 -2.51 5.46 -8.16
N LEU A 63 -1.22 5.37 -7.90
CA LEU A 63 -0.54 6.21 -6.94
C LEU A 63 -0.49 7.68 -7.37
N ASN A 64 -0.55 8.01 -8.66
CA ASN A 64 -0.50 9.41 -9.10
C ASN A 64 -1.74 10.19 -8.63
N ARG A 65 -2.92 9.55 -8.67
CA ARG A 65 -4.16 10.11 -8.07
C ARG A 65 -4.04 10.32 -6.57
N THR A 66 -3.23 9.49 -5.91
CA THR A 66 -2.97 9.57 -4.48
C THR A 66 -1.90 10.63 -4.16
N THR A 67 -0.89 10.83 -5.02
CA THR A 67 0.15 11.86 -4.87
C THR A 67 -0.38 13.29 -5.00
N ALA A 68 -1.56 13.49 -5.59
CA ALA A 68 -2.22 14.80 -5.58
C ALA A 68 -2.45 15.31 -4.14
N TYR A 69 -2.70 14.42 -3.18
CA TYR A 69 -2.81 14.76 -1.75
C TYR A 69 -1.44 14.97 -1.06
N PHE A 70 -0.38 14.33 -1.54
CA PHE A 70 0.97 14.52 -0.99
C PHE A 70 1.64 15.81 -1.51
N ARG A 71 1.39 16.17 -2.78
CA ARG A 71 1.87 17.42 -3.39
C ARG A 71 1.26 18.66 -2.76
N SER A 72 0.10 18.57 -2.13
CA SER A 72 -0.53 19.68 -1.41
C SER A 72 0.00 19.92 0.01
N GLY A 73 0.98 19.17 0.53
CA GLY A 73 1.38 19.43 1.93
C GLY A 73 2.61 18.80 2.56
N PHE A 74 3.37 17.87 1.94
CA PHE A 74 4.57 17.34 2.62
C PHE A 74 5.78 17.22 1.69
N ARG A 75 6.62 18.26 1.72
CA ARG A 75 8.02 18.17 1.32
C ARG A 75 8.73 17.29 2.33
N PHE A 76 9.03 16.04 1.97
CA PHE A 76 10.04 15.25 2.67
C PHE A 76 11.38 15.98 2.53
N ARG A 77 11.75 16.76 3.56
CA ARG A 77 13.13 17.20 3.77
C ARG A 77 13.91 15.97 4.21
N SER A 78 14.63 15.36 3.28
CA SER A 78 15.74 14.47 3.62
C SER A 78 16.78 15.30 4.37
N ARG A 79 17.06 14.92 5.62
CA ARG A 79 18.31 15.22 6.32
C ARG A 79 19.21 14.00 6.23
#